data_AF-A0A3C1C0V6-F1
#
_entry.id   AF-A0A3C1C0V6-F1
#
_cell.length_a   1.000
_cell.length_b   1.000
_cell.length_c   1.000
_cell.angle_alpha   90.00
_cell.angle_beta   90.00
_cell.angle_gamma   90.00
#
_symmetry.space_group_name_H-M   'P 1'
#
loop_
_entity.id
_entity.type
_entity.pdbx_description
1 polymer ?
#
loop_
_entity_poly.entity_id
_entity_poly.type
_entity_poly.pdbx_seq_one_letter_code
_entity_poly.pdbx_strand_id
1 'polypeptide(L)'
;MEQNPTPVSLPRIGDKAPAFKAVTTQGDIDFPKQYEGSWVILFSHPADFTPVCTTEFISFASMEKQFAEANCKLVGLSVDGLYSHIAWLRTIKEKISYRGHKDVEVNFPLIEDITMNVAKAYGMIQPGEASTKAVRAVFYIDPKGVVRAMIYYPLSLGRNFDEIYRALIALQTADAFGVATPADWRPGDDVILGAAGSCGAAKNRMEGKEDMVCQDWFFCTRKLDKEKVLSTVLKKK
;
A
#
# COMPACT_ATOMS: atom_id res chain seq x y z
N MET A 1 -37.05 -3.92 16.96
CA MET A 1 -35.75 -3.49 17.51
C MET A 1 -34.90 -3.11 16.33
N GLU A 2 -34.85 -1.81 16.01
CA GLU A 2 -33.89 -1.30 15.03
C GLU A 2 -32.50 -1.57 15.57
N GLN A 3 -31.73 -2.42 14.88
CA GLN A 3 -30.32 -2.58 15.18
C GLN A 3 -29.67 -1.24 14.84
N ASN A 4 -29.25 -0.49 15.87
CA ASN A 4 -28.38 0.66 15.67
C ASN A 4 -27.20 0.17 14.81
N PRO A 5 -26.93 0.80 13.65
CA PRO A 5 -25.84 0.37 12.80
C PRO A 5 -24.56 0.45 13.62
N THR A 6 -23.88 -0.69 13.77
CA THR A 6 -22.55 -0.74 14.39
C THR A 6 -21.70 0.32 13.70
N PRO A 7 -21.12 1.28 14.44
CA PRO A 7 -20.30 2.32 13.83
C PRO A 7 -19.18 1.63 13.06
N VAL A 8 -19.14 1.86 11.76
CA VAL A 8 -18.12 1.32 10.87
C VAL A 8 -16.79 1.97 11.26
N SER A 9 -15.97 1.27 12.02
CA SER A 9 -14.62 1.75 12.36
C SER A 9 -13.68 1.46 11.20
N LEU A 10 -12.83 2.43 10.86
CA LEU A 10 -11.73 2.22 9.91
C LEU A 10 -10.89 1.00 10.33
N PRO A 11 -10.33 0.23 9.37
CA PRO A 11 -9.31 -0.75 9.68
C PRO A 11 -8.17 -0.10 10.47
N ARG A 12 -7.52 -0.88 11.34
CA ARG A 12 -6.40 -0.40 12.16
C ARG A 12 -5.11 -1.09 11.74
N ILE A 13 -3.99 -0.39 11.89
CA ILE A 13 -2.67 -0.99 11.71
C ILE A 13 -2.49 -2.09 12.75
N GLY A 14 -2.04 -3.27 12.32
CA GLY A 14 -1.88 -4.46 13.15
C GLY A 14 -3.07 -5.42 13.13
N ASP A 15 -4.25 -4.99 12.66
CA ASP A 15 -5.41 -5.87 12.51
C ASP A 15 -5.36 -6.63 11.18
N LYS A 16 -6.08 -7.76 11.13
CA LYS A 16 -6.34 -8.49 9.87
C LYS A 16 -7.16 -7.62 8.94
N ALA A 17 -6.79 -7.61 7.66
CA ALA A 17 -7.55 -6.91 6.63
C ALA A 17 -8.96 -7.52 6.53
N PRO A 18 -10.04 -6.70 6.51
CA PRO A 18 -11.41 -7.19 6.36
C PRO A 18 -11.56 -8.10 5.13
N ALA A 19 -12.08 -9.30 5.35
CA ALA A 19 -12.24 -10.29 4.29
C ALA A 19 -13.47 -9.97 3.43
N PHE A 20 -13.36 -10.22 2.13
CA PHE A 20 -14.46 -10.06 1.18
C PHE A 20 -14.27 -10.91 -0.06
N LYS A 21 -15.36 -11.17 -0.78
CA LYS A 21 -15.35 -11.67 -2.15
C LYS A 21 -15.88 -10.60 -3.07
N ALA A 22 -15.25 -10.42 -4.22
CA ALA A 22 -15.65 -9.39 -5.17
C ALA A 22 -15.41 -9.81 -6.62
N VAL A 23 -16.22 -9.27 -7.51
CA VAL A 23 -16.03 -9.36 -8.96
C VAL A 23 -15.01 -8.29 -9.36
N THR A 24 -14.08 -8.66 -10.24
CA THR A 24 -13.07 -7.72 -10.75
C THR A 24 -12.91 -7.85 -12.27
N THR A 25 -12.19 -6.90 -12.85
CA THR A 25 -11.76 -6.96 -14.26
C THR A 25 -10.94 -8.19 -14.64
N GLN A 26 -10.37 -8.92 -13.66
CA GLN A 26 -9.61 -10.16 -13.87
C GLN A 26 -10.32 -11.40 -13.34
N GLY A 27 -11.63 -11.31 -13.10
CA GLY A 27 -12.45 -12.38 -12.53
C GLY A 27 -12.68 -12.21 -11.03
N ASP A 28 -13.30 -13.23 -10.43
CA ASP A 28 -13.68 -13.20 -9.02
C ASP A 28 -12.47 -13.40 -8.11
N ILE A 29 -12.46 -12.67 -6.99
CA ILE A 29 -11.35 -12.65 -6.05
C ILE A 29 -11.84 -12.98 -4.62
N ASP A 30 -11.02 -13.66 -3.82
CA ASP A 30 -11.26 -13.97 -2.39
C ASP A 30 -10.18 -13.30 -1.51
N PHE A 31 -10.50 -12.15 -0.92
CA PHE A 31 -9.56 -11.26 -0.23
C PHE A 31 -9.62 -11.45 1.30
N PRO A 32 -8.49 -11.39 2.03
CA PRO A 32 -7.10 -11.34 1.57
C PRO A 32 -6.53 -12.72 1.20
N LYS A 33 -7.31 -13.80 1.39
CA LYS A 33 -6.84 -15.20 1.33
C LYS A 33 -6.06 -15.56 0.07
N GLN A 34 -6.54 -15.17 -1.10
CA GLN A 34 -5.88 -15.47 -2.37
C GLN A 34 -4.48 -14.85 -2.53
N TYR A 35 -4.14 -13.85 -1.70
CA TYR A 35 -2.90 -13.09 -1.74
C TYR A 35 -1.92 -13.48 -0.62
N GLU A 36 -2.23 -14.51 0.16
CA GLU A 36 -1.32 -15.04 1.18
C GLU A 36 0.09 -15.28 0.62
N GLY A 37 1.11 -14.88 1.38
CA GLY A 37 2.51 -14.95 0.93
C GLY A 37 2.98 -13.77 0.06
N SER A 38 2.09 -12.88 -0.34
CA SER A 38 2.42 -11.65 -1.09
C SER A 38 1.99 -10.39 -0.33
N TRP A 39 2.72 -9.30 -0.53
CA TRP A 39 2.20 -7.99 -0.13
C TRP A 39 1.07 -7.58 -1.07
N VAL A 40 0.13 -6.78 -0.57
CA VAL A 40 -0.95 -6.20 -1.37
C VAL A 40 -1.08 -4.71 -1.09
N ILE A 41 -1.10 -3.92 -2.17
CA ILE A 41 -1.63 -2.56 -2.14
C ILE A 41 -3.07 -2.63 -2.62
N LEU A 42 -4.01 -2.51 -1.67
CA LEU A 42 -5.42 -2.28 -1.97
C LEU A 42 -5.63 -0.76 -2.02
N PHE A 43 -6.14 -0.24 -3.12
CA PHE A 43 -6.34 1.20 -3.27
C PHE A 43 -7.68 1.51 -3.95
N SER A 44 -8.28 2.63 -3.57
CA SER A 44 -9.53 3.09 -4.18
C SER A 44 -9.33 4.33 -5.04
N HIS A 45 -10.25 4.55 -5.97
CA HIS A 45 -10.41 5.81 -6.69
C HIS A 45 -11.89 6.24 -6.74
N PRO A 46 -12.17 7.56 -6.85
CA PRO A 46 -13.53 8.08 -6.79
C PRO A 46 -14.49 7.63 -7.90
N ALA A 47 -14.02 7.61 -9.15
CA ALA A 47 -14.84 7.26 -10.30
C ALA A 47 -13.97 7.02 -11.55
N ASP A 48 -14.38 6.07 -12.37
CA ASP A 48 -13.91 5.88 -13.74
C ASP A 48 -14.16 7.14 -14.59
N PHE A 49 -13.46 7.23 -15.73
CA PHE A 49 -13.58 8.35 -16.68
C PHE A 49 -13.33 9.75 -16.07
N THR A 50 -12.58 9.83 -14.97
CA THR A 50 -12.14 11.10 -14.37
C THR A 50 -10.64 11.31 -14.51
N PRO A 51 -10.17 12.55 -14.71
CA PRO A 51 -8.79 12.82 -15.14
C PRO A 51 -7.76 12.43 -14.09
N VAL A 52 -7.95 12.79 -12.82
CA VAL A 52 -6.97 12.46 -11.76
C VAL A 52 -6.85 10.95 -11.59
N CYS A 53 -7.97 10.21 -11.55
CA CYS A 53 -7.95 8.75 -11.47
C CYS A 53 -7.22 8.12 -12.67
N THR A 54 -7.40 8.69 -13.85
CA THR A 54 -6.73 8.24 -15.07
C THR A 54 -5.21 8.42 -14.96
N THR A 55 -4.73 9.56 -14.44
CA THR A 55 -3.29 9.75 -14.21
C THR A 55 -2.71 8.78 -13.18
N GLU A 56 -3.50 8.42 -12.17
CA GLU A 56 -3.10 7.49 -11.11
C GLU A 56 -2.98 6.05 -11.62
N PHE A 57 -3.95 5.58 -12.42
CA PHE A 57 -3.92 4.23 -13.00
C PHE A 57 -2.77 4.05 -13.99
N ILE A 58 -2.51 5.06 -14.82
CA ILE A 58 -1.34 5.06 -15.72
C ILE A 58 -0.05 4.95 -14.90
N SER A 59 0.04 5.69 -13.78
CA SER A 59 1.22 5.68 -12.92
C SER A 59 1.42 4.30 -12.25
N PHE A 60 0.37 3.70 -11.67
CA PHE A 60 0.47 2.33 -11.12
C PHE A 60 0.84 1.29 -12.18
N ALA A 61 0.21 1.34 -13.36
CA ALA A 61 0.48 0.37 -14.43
C ALA A 61 1.92 0.50 -14.96
N SER A 62 2.47 1.70 -15.08
CA SER A 62 3.88 1.90 -15.43
C SER A 62 4.86 1.31 -14.40
N MET A 63 4.43 1.21 -13.14
CA MET A 63 5.21 0.68 -12.02
C MET A 63 4.84 -0.77 -11.66
N GLU A 64 3.90 -1.41 -12.37
CA GLU A 64 3.34 -2.71 -11.99
C GLU A 64 4.43 -3.78 -11.87
N LYS A 65 5.37 -3.80 -12.82
CA LYS A 65 6.53 -4.69 -12.79
C LYS A 65 7.40 -4.46 -11.56
N GLN A 66 7.61 -3.20 -11.18
CA GLN A 66 8.42 -2.81 -10.02
C GLN A 66 7.77 -3.30 -8.72
N PHE A 67 6.45 -3.15 -8.57
CA PHE A 67 5.71 -3.72 -7.44
C PHE A 67 5.77 -5.26 -7.43
N ALA A 68 5.62 -5.90 -8.60
CA ALA A 68 5.71 -7.36 -8.70
C ALA A 68 7.10 -7.90 -8.30
N GLU A 69 8.18 -7.21 -8.70
CA GLU A 69 9.55 -7.52 -8.29
C GLU A 69 9.72 -7.36 -6.77
N ALA A 70 9.01 -6.44 -6.13
CA ALA A 70 8.95 -6.31 -4.66
C ALA A 70 7.94 -7.27 -3.98
N ASN A 71 7.56 -8.38 -4.63
CA ASN A 71 6.56 -9.34 -4.12
C ASN A 71 5.21 -8.69 -3.72
N CYS A 72 4.80 -7.65 -4.45
CA CYS A 72 3.58 -6.91 -4.16
C CYS A 72 2.57 -7.00 -5.29
N LYS A 73 1.30 -7.24 -4.93
CA LYS A 73 0.15 -7.23 -5.82
C LYS A 73 -0.57 -5.89 -5.69
N LEU A 74 -1.12 -5.39 -6.78
CA LEU A 74 -1.96 -4.20 -6.81
C LEU A 74 -3.41 -4.65 -6.95
N VAL A 75 -4.34 -4.02 -6.23
CA VAL A 75 -5.78 -4.24 -6.34
C VAL A 75 -6.49 -2.89 -6.27
N GLY A 76 -7.10 -2.48 -7.37
CA GLY A 76 -7.87 -1.25 -7.45
C GLY A 76 -9.33 -1.47 -7.02
N LEU A 77 -10.01 -0.38 -6.63
CA LEU A 77 -11.42 -0.40 -6.27
C LEU A 77 -12.11 0.92 -6.64
N SER A 78 -13.31 0.83 -7.19
CA SER A 78 -14.27 1.94 -7.18
C SER A 78 -15.69 1.40 -7.07
N VAL A 79 -16.66 2.31 -7.02
CA VAL A 79 -18.08 1.98 -6.92
C VAL A 79 -18.77 1.90 -8.29
N ASP A 80 -18.00 2.04 -9.38
CA ASP A 80 -18.51 1.88 -10.74
C ASP A 80 -18.71 0.39 -11.10
N GLY A 81 -19.47 0.13 -12.15
CA GLY A 81 -19.73 -1.23 -12.65
C GLY A 81 -18.59 -1.82 -13.46
N LEU A 82 -18.51 -3.15 -13.57
CA LEU A 82 -17.48 -3.88 -14.31
C LEU A 82 -17.34 -3.44 -15.77
N TYR A 83 -18.45 -3.19 -16.45
CA TYR A 83 -18.41 -2.72 -17.85
C TYR A 83 -17.84 -1.31 -17.98
N SER A 84 -18.05 -0.44 -16.97
CA SER A 84 -17.40 0.87 -16.89
C SER A 84 -15.90 0.69 -16.79
N HIS A 85 -15.44 -0.18 -15.87
CA HIS A 85 -14.02 -0.47 -15.70
C HIS A 85 -13.39 -0.93 -17.02
N ILE A 86 -13.99 -1.92 -17.69
CA ILE A 86 -13.46 -2.47 -18.94
C ILE A 86 -13.35 -1.37 -20.02
N ALA A 87 -14.40 -0.56 -20.19
CA ALA A 87 -14.39 0.53 -21.17
C ALA A 87 -13.35 1.61 -20.84
N TRP A 88 -13.18 1.92 -19.56
CA TRP A 88 -12.23 2.90 -19.09
C TRP A 88 -10.78 2.43 -19.22
N LEU A 89 -10.47 1.19 -18.81
CA LEU A 89 -9.14 0.59 -18.95
C LEU A 89 -8.71 0.48 -20.42
N ARG A 90 -9.64 0.14 -21.32
CA ARG A 90 -9.39 0.18 -22.77
C ARG A 90 -9.11 1.59 -23.27
N THR A 91 -9.86 2.59 -22.79
CA THR A 91 -9.64 3.99 -23.13
C THR A 91 -8.25 4.46 -22.68
N ILE A 92 -7.81 4.07 -21.48
CA ILE A 92 -6.46 4.35 -20.97
C ILE A 92 -5.40 3.83 -21.95
N LYS A 93 -5.50 2.54 -22.33
CA LYS A 93 -4.56 1.89 -23.24
C LYS A 93 -4.56 2.51 -24.63
N GLU A 94 -5.73 2.73 -25.21
CA GLU A 94 -5.87 3.10 -26.63
C GLU A 94 -5.71 4.61 -26.90
N LYS A 95 -6.06 5.48 -25.93
CA LYS A 95 -6.27 6.91 -26.22
C LYS A 95 -5.51 7.89 -25.33
N ILE A 96 -5.10 7.48 -24.12
CA ILE A 96 -4.56 8.42 -23.14
C ILE A 96 -3.03 8.36 -23.11
N SER A 97 -2.41 9.53 -22.94
CA SER A 97 -0.98 9.63 -22.66
C SER A 97 -0.76 10.56 -21.49
N TYR A 98 0.15 10.20 -20.59
CA TYR A 98 0.49 10.99 -19.41
C TYR A 98 1.95 10.82 -19.05
N ARG A 99 2.69 11.93 -18.86
CA ARG A 99 4.12 11.95 -18.52
C ARG A 99 5.00 11.03 -19.40
N GLY A 100 4.72 10.97 -20.70
CA GLY A 100 5.46 10.14 -21.65
C GLY A 100 5.05 8.67 -21.67
N HIS A 101 4.13 8.24 -20.81
CA HIS A 101 3.53 6.91 -20.88
C HIS A 101 2.34 6.91 -21.85
N LYS A 102 2.39 6.01 -22.83
CA LYS A 102 1.35 5.72 -23.83
C LYS A 102 1.23 4.20 -23.99
N ASP A 103 0.09 3.72 -24.48
CA ASP A 103 -0.17 2.31 -24.74
C ASP A 103 -0.01 1.46 -23.46
N VAL A 104 -0.38 2.06 -22.32
CA VAL A 104 -0.25 1.47 -20.99
C VAL A 104 -1.40 0.51 -20.74
N GLU A 105 -1.07 -0.74 -20.48
CA GLU A 105 -2.02 -1.77 -20.11
C GLU A 105 -2.08 -1.94 -18.58
N VAL A 106 -3.28 -1.93 -18.04
CA VAL A 106 -3.55 -2.15 -16.62
C VAL A 106 -3.86 -3.64 -16.42
N ASN A 107 -2.93 -4.40 -15.85
CA ASN A 107 -3.11 -5.86 -15.67
C ASN A 107 -3.62 -6.25 -14.28
N PHE A 108 -3.52 -5.35 -13.30
CA PHE A 108 -4.06 -5.60 -11.97
C PHE A 108 -5.60 -5.56 -11.93
N PRO A 109 -6.23 -6.31 -11.03
CA PRO A 109 -7.68 -6.32 -10.88
C PRO A 109 -8.21 -4.98 -10.38
N LEU A 110 -9.33 -4.55 -10.96
CA LEU A 110 -10.16 -3.45 -10.47
C LEU A 110 -11.50 -4.02 -10.00
N ILE A 111 -11.77 -3.88 -8.70
CA ILE A 111 -12.98 -4.33 -8.02
C ILE A 111 -14.18 -3.47 -8.41
N GLU A 112 -15.26 -4.14 -8.83
CA GLU A 112 -16.61 -3.58 -8.88
C GLU A 112 -17.22 -3.60 -7.47
N ASP A 113 -17.45 -2.43 -6.87
CA ASP A 113 -18.12 -2.31 -5.57
C ASP A 113 -19.35 -1.40 -5.63
N ILE A 114 -20.29 -1.70 -6.54
CA ILE A 114 -21.57 -0.95 -6.69
C ILE A 114 -22.32 -0.86 -5.35
N THR A 115 -22.25 -1.92 -4.54
CA THR A 115 -22.91 -1.98 -3.21
C THR A 115 -22.24 -1.13 -2.14
N MET A 116 -21.02 -0.66 -2.40
CA MET A 116 -20.14 0.05 -1.46
C MET A 116 -19.78 -0.78 -0.21
N ASN A 117 -19.92 -2.10 -0.27
CA ASN A 117 -19.72 -2.96 0.90
C ASN A 117 -18.24 -3.01 1.28
N VAL A 118 -17.37 -3.15 0.27
CA VAL A 118 -15.92 -3.16 0.49
C VAL A 118 -15.44 -1.75 0.85
N ALA A 119 -15.90 -0.73 0.14
CA ALA A 119 -15.59 0.67 0.42
C ALA A 119 -16.00 1.07 1.85
N LYS A 120 -17.15 0.61 2.35
CA LYS A 120 -17.55 0.83 3.75
C LYS A 120 -16.69 0.03 4.72
N ALA A 121 -16.43 -1.25 4.47
CA ALA A 121 -15.61 -2.09 5.35
C ALA A 121 -14.19 -1.54 5.55
N TYR A 122 -13.67 -0.83 4.54
CA TYR A 122 -12.38 -0.15 4.58
C TYR A 122 -12.51 1.36 4.87
N GLY A 123 -13.69 1.88 5.16
CA GLY A 123 -13.95 3.31 5.44
C GLY A 123 -13.44 4.26 4.35
N MET A 124 -13.50 3.81 3.10
CA MET A 124 -13.20 4.59 1.90
C MET A 124 -14.34 5.56 1.55
N ILE A 125 -15.55 5.37 2.10
CA ILE A 125 -16.64 6.35 1.99
C ILE A 125 -16.51 7.34 3.15
N GLN A 126 -16.16 8.59 2.84
CA GLN A 126 -16.07 9.67 3.82
C GLN A 126 -17.13 10.73 3.52
N PRO A 127 -18.28 10.73 4.23
CA PRO A 127 -19.43 11.59 3.90
C PRO A 127 -19.14 13.09 3.91
N GLY A 128 -18.11 13.54 4.63
CA GLY A 128 -17.67 14.94 4.60
C GLY A 128 -17.04 15.37 3.27
N GLU A 129 -16.58 14.41 2.46
CA GLU A 129 -15.99 14.63 1.13
C GLU A 129 -16.95 14.14 0.01
N ALA A 130 -17.41 12.89 0.10
CA ALA A 130 -18.38 12.30 -0.83
C ALA A 130 -19.11 11.10 -0.21
N SER A 131 -20.43 11.04 -0.36
CA SER A 131 -21.26 9.92 0.12
C SER A 131 -21.43 8.80 -0.90
N THR A 132 -21.19 9.09 -2.18
CA THR A 132 -21.42 8.17 -3.31
C THR A 132 -20.15 7.78 -4.05
N LYS A 133 -18.97 8.14 -3.53
CA LYS A 133 -17.67 7.86 -4.14
C LYS A 133 -16.67 7.48 -3.06
N ALA A 134 -15.79 6.54 -3.37
CA ALA A 134 -14.65 6.26 -2.53
C ALA A 134 -13.65 7.43 -2.58
N VAL A 135 -13.06 7.79 -1.45
CA VAL A 135 -11.89 8.67 -1.43
C VAL A 135 -10.67 7.92 -1.98
N ARG A 136 -9.52 8.59 -2.11
CA ARG A 136 -8.28 7.97 -2.61
C ARG A 136 -7.55 7.28 -1.46
N ALA A 137 -8.04 6.12 -1.06
CA ALA A 137 -7.43 5.33 0.01
C ALA A 137 -6.34 4.39 -0.53
N VAL A 138 -5.35 4.06 0.30
CA VAL A 138 -4.32 3.06 0.04
C VAL A 138 -4.11 2.26 1.33
N PHE A 139 -4.08 0.93 1.22
CA PHE A 139 -3.80 0.00 2.31
C PHE A 139 -2.60 -0.85 1.94
N TYR A 140 -1.65 -0.95 2.86
CA TYR A 140 -0.50 -1.82 2.75
C TYR A 140 -0.80 -3.05 3.57
N ILE A 141 -0.94 -4.20 2.92
CA ILE A 141 -1.31 -5.45 3.56
C ILE A 141 -0.16 -6.42 3.37
N ASP A 142 0.34 -6.97 4.48
CA ASP A 142 1.50 -7.85 4.45
C ASP A 142 1.16 -9.29 4.01
N PRO A 143 2.16 -10.16 3.79
CA PRO A 143 1.95 -11.56 3.41
C PRO A 143 1.10 -12.39 4.38
N LYS A 144 0.88 -11.89 5.61
CA LYS A 144 0.04 -12.51 6.64
C LYS A 144 -1.36 -11.92 6.65
N GLY A 145 -1.71 -11.05 5.71
CA GLY A 145 -3.01 -10.38 5.63
C GLY A 145 -3.22 -9.32 6.71
N VAL A 146 -2.15 -8.74 7.27
CA VAL A 146 -2.22 -7.71 8.31
C VAL A 146 -2.06 -6.31 7.69
N VAL A 147 -2.88 -5.36 8.11
CA VAL A 147 -2.77 -3.95 7.68
C VAL A 147 -1.54 -3.31 8.34
N ARG A 148 -0.63 -2.75 7.54
CA ARG A 148 0.66 -2.19 7.97
C ARG A 148 0.76 -0.68 7.88
N ALA A 149 0.06 -0.10 6.92
CA ALA A 149 -0.05 1.35 6.74
C ALA A 149 -1.32 1.67 5.96
N MET A 150 -1.79 2.91 6.10
CA MET A 150 -2.95 3.42 5.39
C MET A 150 -2.74 4.88 5.01
N ILE A 151 -3.26 5.28 3.86
CA ILE A 151 -3.26 6.67 3.39
C ILE A 151 -4.67 6.99 2.91
N TYR A 152 -5.22 8.14 3.31
CA TYR A 152 -6.51 8.65 2.81
C TYR A 152 -6.32 10.04 2.23
N TYR A 153 -6.46 10.16 0.92
CA TYR A 153 -6.42 11.45 0.22
C TYR A 153 -7.83 11.86 -0.24
N PRO A 154 -8.14 13.17 -0.29
CA PRO A 154 -9.40 13.67 -0.80
C PRO A 154 -9.51 13.43 -2.32
N LEU A 155 -10.69 13.71 -2.89
CA LEU A 155 -10.94 13.54 -4.33
C LEU A 155 -10.01 14.42 -5.18
N SER A 156 -9.64 15.59 -4.67
CA SER A 156 -8.90 16.64 -5.38
C SER A 156 -7.40 16.40 -5.50
N LEU A 157 -6.81 15.49 -4.70
CA LEU A 157 -5.36 15.32 -4.61
C LEU A 157 -4.92 13.96 -5.19
N GLY A 158 -4.21 13.99 -6.31
CA GLY A 158 -3.54 12.79 -6.84
C GLY A 158 -2.42 12.32 -5.92
N ARG A 159 -2.27 11.00 -5.78
CA ARG A 159 -1.29 10.37 -4.88
C ARG A 159 0.14 10.42 -5.43
N ASN A 160 1.10 10.32 -4.52
CA ASN A 160 2.51 10.16 -4.86
C ASN A 160 2.88 8.66 -4.88
N PHE A 161 3.13 8.12 -6.08
CA PHE A 161 3.46 6.72 -6.28
C PHE A 161 4.89 6.35 -5.85
N ASP A 162 5.81 7.32 -5.86
CA ASP A 162 7.16 7.13 -5.30
C ASP A 162 7.08 6.87 -3.80
N GLU A 163 6.23 7.62 -3.08
CA GLU A 163 5.99 7.37 -1.66
C GLU A 163 5.31 6.03 -1.43
N ILE A 164 4.35 5.64 -2.28
CA ILE A 164 3.69 4.35 -2.14
C ILE A 164 4.71 3.21 -2.24
N TYR A 165 5.60 3.28 -3.22
CA TYR A 165 6.66 2.29 -3.38
C TYR A 165 7.72 2.38 -2.26
N ARG A 166 8.17 3.58 -1.88
CA ARG A 166 9.16 3.79 -0.82
C ARG A 166 8.69 3.21 0.50
N ALA A 167 7.44 3.47 0.90
CA ALA A 167 6.86 2.94 2.12
C ALA A 167 6.76 1.40 2.11
N LEU A 168 6.41 0.79 0.97
CA LEU A 168 6.43 -0.67 0.81
C LEU A 168 7.84 -1.23 1.06
N ILE A 169 8.86 -0.66 0.41
CA ILE A 169 10.24 -1.10 0.58
C ILE A 169 10.74 -0.89 2.02
N ALA A 170 10.36 0.22 2.66
CA ALA A 170 10.69 0.49 4.06
C ALA A 170 10.07 -0.55 5.00
N LEU A 171 8.79 -0.88 4.83
CA LEU A 171 8.10 -1.91 5.62
C LEU A 171 8.75 -3.29 5.44
N GLN A 172 9.07 -3.66 4.21
CA GLN A 172 9.78 -4.91 3.92
C GLN A 172 11.18 -4.96 4.52
N THR A 173 11.90 -3.83 4.48
CA THR A 173 13.24 -3.71 5.07
C THR A 173 13.18 -3.82 6.59
N ALA A 174 12.22 -3.15 7.23
CA ALA A 174 12.01 -3.23 8.66
C ALA A 174 11.78 -4.68 9.12
N ASP A 175 10.90 -5.40 8.40
CA ASP A 175 10.59 -6.80 8.69
C ASP A 175 11.79 -7.73 8.44
N ALA A 176 12.52 -7.55 7.34
CA ALA A 176 13.62 -8.43 6.95
C ALA A 176 14.86 -8.27 7.84
N PHE A 177 15.14 -7.06 8.32
CA PHE A 177 16.36 -6.76 9.08
C PHE A 177 16.13 -6.52 10.58
N GLY A 178 14.87 -6.52 11.04
CA GLY A 178 14.52 -6.26 12.44
C GLY A 178 14.88 -4.84 12.88
N VAL A 179 14.63 -3.85 12.02
CA VAL A 179 15.02 -2.45 12.23
C VAL A 179 13.85 -1.51 12.03
N ALA A 180 14.01 -0.25 12.44
CA ALA A 180 13.13 0.84 12.10
C ALA A 180 13.77 1.74 11.02
N THR A 181 12.95 2.32 10.16
CA THR A 181 13.40 3.28 9.15
C THR A 181 13.15 4.71 9.64
N PRO A 182 14.16 5.61 9.68
CA PRO A 182 13.98 7.00 10.10
C PRO A 182 13.09 7.80 9.14
N ALA A 183 12.83 9.07 9.50
CA ALA A 183 12.15 10.02 8.63
C ALA A 183 12.89 10.15 7.28
N ASP A 184 12.12 10.27 6.20
CA ASP A 184 12.59 10.39 4.81
C ASP A 184 13.51 9.27 4.29
N TRP A 185 13.60 8.15 5.02
CA TRP A 185 14.49 7.04 4.70
C TRP A 185 14.27 6.48 3.29
N ARG A 186 15.37 6.26 2.57
CA ARG A 186 15.46 5.52 1.32
C ARG A 186 16.48 4.37 1.43
N PRO A 187 16.41 3.34 0.56
CA PRO A 187 17.38 2.26 0.55
C PRO A 187 18.82 2.76 0.42
N GLY A 188 19.65 2.44 1.41
CA GLY A 188 21.03 2.91 1.54
C GLY A 188 21.26 3.89 2.69
N ASP A 189 20.20 4.52 3.19
CA ASP A 189 20.28 5.37 4.38
C ASP A 189 20.35 4.51 5.65
N ASP A 190 20.92 5.10 6.70
CA ASP A 190 21.05 4.49 8.02
C ASP A 190 19.68 4.10 8.60
N VAL A 191 19.62 2.92 9.22
CA VAL A 191 18.42 2.41 9.90
C VAL A 191 18.55 2.58 11.40
N ILE A 192 17.42 2.71 12.10
CA ILE A 192 17.36 2.81 13.56
C ILE A 192 17.22 1.41 14.16
N LEU A 193 18.03 1.13 15.18
CA LEU A 193 17.90 -0.09 15.98
C LEU A 193 16.80 0.11 17.04
N GLY A 194 15.96 -0.90 17.24
CA GLY A 194 14.88 -0.84 18.24
C GLY A 194 15.41 -0.47 19.62
N ALA A 195 14.69 0.39 20.35
CA ALA A 195 15.12 0.90 21.65
C ALA A 195 15.39 -0.23 22.66
N ALA A 196 16.36 -0.02 23.55
CA ALA A 196 16.68 -0.99 24.59
C ALA A 196 15.50 -1.13 25.57
N GLY A 197 14.92 -2.32 25.67
CA GLY A 197 13.72 -2.56 26.48
C GLY A 197 13.94 -2.65 28.00
N SER A 198 15.17 -2.47 28.49
CA SER A 198 15.50 -2.49 29.92
C SER A 198 16.79 -1.71 30.22
N CYS A 199 16.98 -1.29 31.47
CA CYS A 199 18.21 -0.61 31.91
C CYS A 199 19.48 -1.45 31.67
N GLY A 200 19.38 -2.78 31.83
CA GLY A 200 20.50 -3.69 31.51
C GLY A 200 20.82 -3.71 30.02
N ALA A 201 19.81 -3.77 29.16
CA ALA A 201 19.99 -3.68 27.71
C ALA A 201 20.55 -2.32 27.27
N ALA A 202 20.12 -1.22 27.90
CA ALA A 202 20.63 0.12 27.63
C ALA A 202 22.12 0.23 28.00
N LYS A 203 22.50 -0.27 29.18
CA LYS A 203 23.91 -0.32 29.62
C LYS A 203 24.76 -1.16 28.67
N ASN A 204 24.34 -2.39 28.38
CA ASN A 204 25.06 -3.29 27.47
C ASN A 204 25.21 -2.70 26.06
N ARG A 205 24.22 -1.94 25.58
CA ARG A 205 24.29 -1.28 24.28
C ARG A 205 25.33 -0.17 24.23
N MET A 206 25.47 0.61 25.30
CA MET A 206 26.46 1.68 25.39
C MET A 206 27.88 1.16 25.68
N GLU A 207 28.00 -0.01 26.34
CA GLU A 207 29.27 -0.66 26.65
C GLU A 207 29.74 -1.64 25.56
N GLY A 208 28.83 -2.06 24.67
CA GLY A 208 29.06 -3.04 23.62
C GLY A 208 29.85 -2.49 22.42
N LYS A 209 30.53 -3.39 21.70
CA LYS A 209 31.18 -3.13 20.41
C LYS A 209 30.34 -3.68 19.26
N GLU A 210 29.07 -3.29 19.20
CA GLU A 210 28.26 -3.62 18.04
C GLU A 210 28.58 -2.67 16.88
N ASP A 211 28.34 -3.14 15.66
CA ASP A 211 28.55 -2.41 14.40
C ASP A 211 27.42 -1.37 14.22
N MET A 212 27.33 -0.44 15.19
CA MET A 212 26.30 0.58 15.30
C MET A 212 26.88 1.90 15.79
N VAL A 213 26.26 3.02 15.39
CA VAL A 213 26.62 4.36 15.85
C VAL A 213 25.53 4.82 16.82
N CYS A 214 25.87 4.89 18.11
CA CYS A 214 24.96 5.38 19.15
C CYS A 214 25.30 6.81 19.53
N GLN A 215 24.31 7.70 19.44
CA GLN A 215 24.40 9.01 20.10
C GLN A 215 23.97 8.90 21.57
N ASP A 216 23.01 8.02 21.84
CA ASP A 216 22.55 7.69 23.18
C ASP A 216 21.94 6.27 23.20
N TRP A 217 21.66 5.71 24.37
CA TRP A 217 21.22 4.31 24.55
C TRP A 217 19.92 3.96 23.81
N PHE A 218 19.07 4.97 23.55
CA PHE A 218 17.82 4.82 22.81
C PHE A 218 17.94 5.20 21.33
N PHE A 219 19.04 5.84 20.93
CA PHE A 219 19.25 6.36 19.58
C PHE A 219 20.55 5.80 18.99
N CYS A 220 20.42 4.64 18.37
CA CYS A 220 21.50 3.98 17.66
C CYS A 220 21.11 3.72 16.22
N THR A 221 22.01 4.05 15.30
CA THR A 221 21.87 3.79 13.88
C THR A 221 22.80 2.68 13.43
N ARG A 222 22.43 2.02 12.33
CA ARG A 222 23.25 1.02 11.67
C ARG A 222 23.25 1.31 10.17
N LYS A 223 24.43 1.29 9.56
CA LYS A 223 24.56 1.36 8.10
C LYS A 223 23.94 0.13 7.46
N LEU A 224 23.17 0.33 6.40
CA LEU A 224 22.59 -0.77 5.64
C LEU A 224 22.70 -0.48 4.15
N ASP A 225 23.62 -1.18 3.48
CA ASP A 225 23.91 -0.93 2.07
C ASP A 225 22.70 -1.08 1.18
N LYS A 226 22.53 -0.14 0.24
CA LYS A 226 21.43 -0.12 -0.71
C LYS A 226 21.28 -1.43 -1.47
N GLU A 227 22.38 -1.99 -1.95
CA GLU A 227 22.37 -3.26 -2.70
C GLU A 227 21.91 -4.43 -1.83
N LYS A 228 22.30 -4.46 -0.55
CA LYS A 228 21.87 -5.47 0.41
C LYS A 228 20.38 -5.36 0.70
N VAL A 229 19.86 -4.14 0.89
CA VAL A 229 18.42 -3.89 1.03
C VAL A 229 17.67 -4.42 -0.19
N LEU A 230 18.02 -3.92 -1.38
CA LEU A 230 17.28 -4.22 -2.61
C LEU A 230 17.36 -5.69 -2.98
N SER A 231 18.52 -6.35 -2.82
CA SER A 231 18.66 -7.78 -3.10
C SER A 231 17.93 -8.70 -2.13
N THR A 232 17.55 -8.20 -0.94
CA THR A 232 16.79 -8.95 0.06
C THR A 232 15.28 -8.79 -0.15
N VAL A 233 14.82 -7.58 -0.45
CA VAL A 233 13.38 -7.27 -0.54
C VAL A 233 12.82 -7.48 -1.95
N LEU A 234 13.66 -7.41 -2.99
CA LEU A 234 13.25 -7.66 -4.37
C LEU A 234 13.56 -9.11 -4.76
N LYS A 235 12.63 -9.73 -5.49
CA LYS A 235 12.85 -11.03 -6.11
C LYS A 235 13.95 -10.91 -7.15
N LYS A 236 14.99 -11.76 -7.04
CA LYS A 236 15.91 -11.98 -8.16
C LYS A 236 15.17 -12.76 -9.25
N LYS A 237 15.24 -12.25 -10.47
CA LYS A 237 14.79 -12.98 -11.67
C LYS A 237 15.65 -14.21 -11.91
#